data_AF-A0A822J447-F1
#
_entry.id   AF-A0A822J447-F1
#
_cell.length_a   1.000
_cell.length_b   1.000
_cell.length_c   1.000
_cell.angle_alpha   90.00
_cell.angle_beta   90.00
_cell.angle_gamma   90.00
#
_symmetry.space_group_name_H-M   'P 1'
#
loop_
_entity.id
_entity.type
_entity.pdbx_description
1 polymer ?
#
loop_
_entity_poly.entity_id
_entity_poly.type
_entity_poly.pdbx_seq_one_letter_code
_entity_poly.pdbx_strand_id
1 'polypeptide(L)'
;MKRLMDKIGETVKGRLAEAKLSPLEDEIRKYILREFAKNGRPPSPEEIMKELGVSSVDVVYQTIEKLQKFDIITKKKDKIISAYPFSATKMRHKVIFEDGREVYALCATDALGIHFMLGEEYNHPVQMPGM
;
A
#
# COMPACT_ATOMS: atom_id res chain seq x y z
N MET A 1 23.43 -24.20 2.23
CA MET A 1 23.24 -23.04 3.15
C MET A 1 22.78 -21.73 2.49
N LYS A 2 22.55 -21.63 1.16
CA LYS A 2 22.01 -20.38 0.53
C LYS A 2 20.55 -20.04 0.90
N ARG A 3 19.74 -21.02 1.31
CA ARG A 3 18.27 -20.91 1.45
C ARG A 3 17.72 -20.04 2.59
N LEU A 4 18.54 -19.52 3.51
CA LEU A 4 18.05 -18.75 4.66
C LEU A 4 18.02 -17.24 4.37
N MET A 5 19.07 -16.69 3.77
CA MET A 5 19.11 -15.27 3.40
C MET A 5 18.11 -14.94 2.28
N ASP A 6 17.93 -15.85 1.32
CA ASP A 6 16.92 -15.72 0.27
C ASP A 6 15.49 -15.66 0.86
N LYS A 7 15.23 -16.37 1.96
CA LYS A 7 13.94 -16.36 2.67
C LYS A 7 13.75 -15.14 3.58
N ILE A 8 14.82 -14.55 4.08
CA ILE A 8 14.78 -13.40 5.01
C ILE A 8 14.59 -12.08 4.26
N GLY A 9 14.87 -12.04 2.95
CA GLY A 9 14.86 -10.83 2.12
C GLY A 9 13.75 -10.75 1.07
N GLU A 10 12.59 -11.37 1.27
CA GLU A 10 11.50 -11.29 0.28
C GLU A 10 10.92 -9.86 0.23
N THR A 11 11.44 -9.07 -0.70
CA THR A 11 10.97 -7.70 -0.98
C THR A 11 9.61 -7.72 -1.67
N VAL A 12 8.88 -6.60 -1.62
CA VAL A 12 7.63 -6.43 -2.39
C VAL A 12 7.85 -6.72 -3.88
N LYS A 13 9.02 -6.40 -4.44
CA LYS A 13 9.38 -6.70 -5.83
C LYS A 13 9.44 -8.20 -6.11
N GLY A 14 9.96 -9.00 -5.17
CA GLY A 14 9.98 -10.47 -5.27
C GLY A 14 8.57 -11.05 -5.31
N ARG A 15 7.72 -10.61 -4.37
CA ARG A 15 6.30 -10.99 -4.29
C ARG A 15 5.52 -10.64 -5.55
N LEU A 16 5.77 -9.48 -6.14
CA LEU A 16 5.14 -9.07 -7.41
C LEU A 16 5.55 -9.97 -8.57
N ALA A 17 6.83 -10.35 -8.65
CA ALA A 17 7.31 -11.27 -9.67
C ALA A 17 6.69 -12.67 -9.51
N GLU A 18 6.52 -13.14 -8.27
CA GLU A 18 5.89 -14.43 -7.98
C GLU A 18 4.37 -14.40 -8.27
N ALA A 19 3.69 -13.32 -7.91
CA ALA A 19 2.26 -13.15 -8.10
C ALA A 19 1.84 -13.17 -9.58
N LYS A 20 2.77 -12.85 -10.50
CA LYS A 20 2.55 -12.81 -11.95
C LYS A 20 1.23 -12.09 -12.28
N LEU A 21 1.14 -10.83 -11.83
CA LEU A 21 -0.05 -10.03 -12.03
C LEU A 21 -0.26 -9.79 -13.53
N SER A 22 -1.51 -9.94 -13.98
CA SER A 22 -1.94 -9.45 -15.29
C SER A 22 -1.85 -7.92 -15.32
N PRO A 23 -1.87 -7.29 -16.52
CA PRO A 23 -1.89 -5.84 -16.62
C PRO A 23 -3.03 -5.18 -15.83
N LEU A 24 -4.23 -5.78 -15.84
CA LEU A 24 -5.37 -5.27 -15.08
C LEU A 24 -5.16 -5.40 -13.57
N GLU A 25 -4.65 -6.54 -13.09
CA GLU A 25 -4.36 -6.75 -11.67
C GLU A 25 -3.29 -5.78 -11.17
N ASP A 26 -2.28 -5.49 -11.99
CA ASP A 26 -1.24 -4.52 -11.66
C ASP A 26 -1.76 -3.08 -11.66
N GLU A 27 -2.66 -2.71 -12.58
CA GLU A 27 -3.32 -1.40 -12.55
C GLU A 27 -4.23 -1.23 -11.32
N ILE A 28 -5.00 -2.25 -10.93
CA ILE A 28 -5.77 -2.25 -9.68
C ILE A 28 -4.85 -2.03 -8.48
N ARG A 29 -3.71 -2.74 -8.42
CA ARG A 29 -2.71 -2.57 -7.36
C ARG A 29 -2.16 -1.14 -7.32
N LYS A 30 -1.79 -0.57 -8.46
CA LYS A 30 -1.30 0.81 -8.55
C LYS A 30 -2.37 1.81 -8.14
N TYR A 31 -3.62 1.60 -8.53
CA TYR A 31 -4.72 2.47 -8.14
C TYR A 31 -4.94 2.47 -6.62
N ILE A 32 -4.90 1.30 -5.97
CA ILE A 32 -4.92 1.20 -4.50
C ILE A 32 -3.82 2.05 -3.86
N LEU A 33 -2.59 1.97 -4.38
CA LEU A 33 -1.46 2.77 -3.87
C LEU A 33 -1.64 4.28 -4.10
N ARG A 34 -2.16 4.69 -5.26
CA ARG A 34 -2.47 6.10 -5.56
C ARG A 34 -3.52 6.64 -4.60
N GLU A 35 -4.54 5.86 -4.29
CA GLU A 35 -5.60 6.26 -3.35
C GLU A 35 -5.10 6.34 -1.91
N PHE A 36 -4.22 5.42 -1.50
CA PHE A 36 -3.52 5.55 -0.23
C PHE A 36 -2.70 6.84 -0.17
N ALA A 37 -1.93 7.13 -1.21
CA ALA A 37 -1.16 8.35 -1.27
C ALA A 37 -2.08 9.57 -1.17
N LYS A 38 -3.12 9.65 -2.01
CA LYS A 38 -4.01 10.81 -2.13
C LYS A 38 -4.90 11.04 -0.92
N ASN A 39 -5.46 9.98 -0.36
CA ASN A 39 -6.56 10.07 0.61
C ASN A 39 -6.23 9.44 1.98
N GLY A 40 -5.05 8.85 2.15
CA GLY A 40 -4.67 8.12 3.36
C GLY A 40 -5.48 6.84 3.62
N ARG A 41 -6.30 6.42 2.65
CA ARG A 41 -7.17 5.25 2.73
C ARG A 41 -7.14 4.46 1.42
N PRO A 42 -7.44 3.15 1.47
CA PRO A 42 -7.68 2.40 0.25
C PRO A 42 -9.02 2.78 -0.38
N PRO A 43 -9.19 2.55 -1.68
CA PRO A 43 -10.49 2.60 -2.33
C PRO A 43 -11.32 1.37 -1.97
N SER A 44 -12.63 1.51 -2.01
CA SER A 44 -13.59 0.41 -2.00
C SER A 44 -13.54 -0.37 -3.33
N PRO A 45 -13.94 -1.65 -3.34
CA PRO A 45 -14.03 -2.43 -4.57
C PRO A 45 -14.88 -1.75 -5.66
N GLU A 46 -15.94 -1.06 -5.27
CA GLU A 46 -16.84 -0.31 -6.16
C GLU A 46 -16.15 0.94 -6.74
N GLU A 47 -15.36 1.66 -5.94
CA GLU A 47 -14.53 2.78 -6.42
C GLU A 47 -13.49 2.30 -7.45
N ILE A 48 -12.86 1.13 -7.22
CA ILE A 48 -11.91 0.53 -8.17
C ILE A 48 -12.62 0.16 -9.47
N MET A 49 -13.75 -0.53 -9.37
CA MET A 49 -14.53 -0.97 -10.54
C MET A 49 -14.94 0.22 -11.40
N LYS A 50 -15.47 1.27 -10.77
CA LYS A 50 -15.92 2.49 -11.45
C LYS A 50 -14.77 3.24 -12.11
N GLU A 51 -13.68 3.48 -11.39
CA GLU A 51 -12.57 4.29 -11.89
C GLU A 51 -11.81 3.61 -13.03
N LEU A 52 -11.60 2.29 -12.92
CA LEU A 52 -10.82 1.54 -13.91
C LEU A 52 -11.67 0.89 -15.00
N GLY A 53 -13.00 1.08 -14.98
CA GLY A 53 -13.92 0.49 -15.95
C GLY A 53 -13.91 -1.04 -15.94
N VAL A 54 -13.73 -1.65 -14.77
CA VAL A 54 -13.72 -3.12 -14.63
C VAL A 54 -15.14 -3.64 -14.83
N SER A 55 -15.28 -4.73 -15.59
CA SER A 55 -16.58 -5.28 -16.00
C SER A 55 -17.42 -5.83 -14.85
N SER A 56 -16.80 -6.24 -13.74
CA SER A 56 -17.50 -6.73 -12.54
C SER A 56 -16.68 -6.45 -11.28
N VAL A 57 -17.37 -6.21 -10.17
CA VAL A 57 -16.76 -6.10 -8.83
C VAL A 57 -16.12 -7.42 -8.39
N ASP A 58 -16.59 -8.57 -8.89
CA ASP A 58 -16.01 -9.88 -8.58
C ASP A 58 -14.56 -9.99 -9.05
N VAL A 59 -14.24 -9.41 -10.21
CA VAL A 59 -12.86 -9.35 -10.74
C VAL A 59 -11.96 -8.54 -9.80
N VAL A 60 -12.50 -7.47 -9.22
CA VAL A 60 -11.79 -6.65 -8.22
C VAL A 60 -11.57 -7.45 -6.94
N TYR A 61 -12.59 -8.14 -6.43
CA TYR A 61 -12.45 -9.00 -5.24
C TYR A 61 -11.42 -10.11 -5.44
N GLN A 62 -11.46 -10.81 -6.57
CA GLN A 62 -10.47 -11.84 -6.91
C GLN A 62 -9.05 -11.28 -6.99
N THR A 63 -8.89 -10.09 -7.58
CA THR A 63 -7.60 -9.39 -7.61
C THR A 63 -7.12 -9.07 -6.20
N ILE A 64 -7.97 -8.50 -5.35
CA ILE A 64 -7.65 -8.18 -3.95
C ILE A 64 -7.25 -9.44 -3.17
N GLU A 65 -7.96 -10.56 -3.36
CA GLU A 65 -7.61 -11.84 -2.75
C GLU A 65 -6.24 -12.35 -3.20
N LYS A 66 -5.95 -12.25 -4.49
CA LYS A 66 -4.64 -12.60 -5.04
C LYS A 66 -3.54 -11.72 -4.44
N LEU A 67 -3.73 -10.40 -4.41
CA LEU A 67 -2.77 -9.48 -3.81
C LEU A 67 -2.53 -9.79 -2.33
N GLN A 68 -3.56 -10.17 -1.58
CA GLN A 68 -3.41 -10.61 -0.19
C GLN A 68 -2.63 -11.92 -0.09
N LYS A 69 -2.94 -12.91 -0.94
CA LYS A 69 -2.29 -14.23 -0.94
C LYS A 69 -0.77 -14.14 -1.12
N PHE A 70 -0.31 -13.14 -1.88
CA PHE A 70 1.11 -12.89 -2.12
C PHE A 70 1.71 -11.81 -1.21
N ASP A 71 1.05 -11.48 -0.09
CA ASP A 71 1.51 -10.47 0.88
C ASP A 71 1.86 -9.11 0.24
N ILE A 72 1.14 -8.71 -0.81
CA ILE A 72 1.25 -7.40 -1.45
C ILE A 72 0.37 -6.37 -0.73
N ILE A 73 -0.80 -6.81 -0.23
CA ILE A 73 -1.69 -6.03 0.64
C ILE A 73 -2.09 -6.86 1.86
N THR A 74 -2.60 -6.21 2.90
CA THR A 74 -3.22 -6.89 4.04
C THR A 74 -4.68 -6.48 4.15
N LYS A 75 -5.58 -7.45 4.35
CA LYS A 75 -6.97 -7.20 4.76
C LYS A 75 -7.20 -7.53 6.22
N LYS A 76 -8.21 -6.89 6.79
CA LYS A 76 -8.87 -7.34 8.02
C LYS A 76 -10.36 -7.46 7.72
N LYS A 77 -10.89 -8.68 7.82
CA LYS A 77 -12.19 -9.04 7.22
C LYS A 77 -12.13 -8.73 5.72
N ASP A 78 -13.11 -8.01 5.18
CA ASP A 78 -13.19 -7.68 3.76
C ASP A 78 -12.60 -6.31 3.40
N LYS A 79 -11.94 -5.64 4.34
CA LYS A 79 -11.36 -4.31 4.13
C LYS A 79 -9.84 -4.38 4.01
N ILE A 80 -9.31 -3.74 2.98
CA ILE A 80 -7.87 -3.47 2.88
C ILE A 80 -7.49 -2.57 4.06
N ILE A 81 -6.46 -2.94 4.81
CA ILE A 81 -5.95 -2.15 5.94
C ILE A 81 -4.53 -1.66 5.71
N SER A 82 -3.80 -2.24 4.76
CA SER A 82 -2.48 -1.76 4.37
C SER A 82 -2.11 -2.23 2.96
N ALA A 83 -1.27 -1.44 2.32
CA ALA A 83 -0.57 -1.76 1.09
C ALA A 83 0.78 -1.06 1.19
N TYR A 84 1.87 -1.83 1.30
CA TYR A 84 3.18 -1.26 1.61
C TYR A 84 3.53 -0.12 0.64
N PRO A 85 3.96 1.06 1.13
CA PRO A 85 4.34 1.41 2.51
C PRO A 85 3.22 1.92 3.43
N PHE A 86 1.97 1.99 2.96
CA PHE A 86 0.86 2.68 3.62
C PHE A 86 0.04 1.81 4.56
N SER A 87 -0.59 2.46 5.55
CA SER A 87 -1.58 1.91 6.47
C SER A 87 -2.87 2.74 6.44
N ALA A 88 -4.01 2.07 6.38
CA ALA A 88 -5.34 2.68 6.52
C ALA A 88 -5.72 2.90 7.99
N THR A 89 -4.95 2.29 8.90
CA THR A 89 -5.16 2.39 10.35
C THR A 89 -4.14 3.36 10.94
N LYS A 90 -4.56 4.08 11.98
CA LYS A 90 -3.69 5.01 12.70
C LYS A 90 -2.47 4.27 13.26
N MET A 91 -1.28 4.66 12.80
CA MET A 91 0.02 4.14 13.23
C MET A 91 0.83 5.24 13.93
N ARG A 92 1.95 4.86 14.56
CA ARG A 92 2.88 5.80 15.20
C ARG A 92 3.56 6.73 14.19
N HIS A 93 3.82 6.24 12.98
CA HIS A 93 4.53 6.98 11.95
C HIS A 93 3.51 7.62 11.00
N LYS A 94 3.40 8.94 11.09
CA LYS A 94 2.54 9.75 10.23
C LYS A 94 3.41 10.60 9.30
N VAL A 95 3.06 10.63 8.02
CA VAL A 95 3.64 11.50 7.01
C VAL A 95 2.66 12.63 6.75
N ILE A 96 3.15 13.87 6.79
CA ILE A 96 2.40 15.08 6.51
C ILE A 96 3.06 15.76 5.32
N PHE A 97 2.30 15.98 4.25
CA PHE A 97 2.76 16.63 3.03
C PHE A 97 2.56 18.14 3.11
N GLU A 98 3.22 18.89 2.21
CA GLU A 98 3.14 20.37 2.18
C GLU A 98 1.72 20.89 1.93
N ASP A 99 0.92 20.13 1.19
CA ASP A 99 -0.50 20.43 0.91
C ASP A 99 -1.44 20.12 2.10
N GLY A 100 -0.88 19.68 3.23
CA GLY A 100 -1.62 19.33 4.45
C GLY A 100 -2.23 17.92 4.44
N ARG A 101 -2.01 17.13 3.38
CA ARG A 101 -2.45 15.74 3.30
C ARG A 101 -1.67 14.90 4.32
N GLU A 102 -2.37 13.95 4.95
CA GLU A 102 -1.80 13.09 5.98
C GLU A 102 -1.97 11.61 5.60
N VAL A 103 -0.89 10.82 5.74
CA VAL A 103 -0.93 9.36 5.54
C VAL A 103 -0.18 8.64 6.66
N TYR A 104 -0.58 7.40 6.96
CA TYR A 104 0.10 6.57 7.94
C TYR A 104 1.04 5.56 7.27
N ALA A 105 2.25 5.44 7.81
CA ALA A 105 3.24 4.44 7.40
C ALA A 105 3.25 3.25 8.37
N LEU A 106 3.58 2.05 7.88
CA LEU A 106 3.67 0.85 8.71
C LEU A 106 4.88 0.88 9.68
N CYS A 107 5.99 1.49 9.26
CA CYS A 107 7.16 1.72 10.13
C CYS A 107 7.92 3.02 9.78
N ALA A 108 9.03 3.28 10.48
CA ALA A 108 9.85 4.48 10.28
C ALA A 108 10.52 4.54 8.89
N THR A 109 11.05 3.42 8.40
CA THR A 109 11.67 3.37 7.06
C THR A 109 10.63 3.55 5.96
N ASP A 110 9.39 3.12 6.20
CA ASP A 110 8.29 3.27 5.26
C ASP A 110 7.85 4.73 5.16
N ALA A 111 7.85 5.46 6.28
CA ALA A 111 7.59 6.89 6.28
C ALA A 111 8.61 7.60 5.37
N LEU A 112 9.91 7.30 5.52
CA LEU A 112 10.94 7.83 4.63
C LEU A 112 10.71 7.40 3.17
N GLY A 113 10.39 6.12 2.95
CA GLY A 113 10.13 5.57 1.62
C GLY A 113 8.94 6.19 0.90
N ILE A 114 7.91 6.65 1.61
CA ILE A 114 6.74 7.33 1.03
C ILE A 114 7.14 8.62 0.31
N HIS A 115 8.00 9.43 0.93
CA HIS A 115 8.48 10.67 0.33
C HIS A 115 9.26 10.41 -0.97
N PHE A 116 10.15 9.41 -0.96
CA PHE A 116 10.85 8.99 -2.17
C PHE A 116 9.93 8.39 -3.23
N MET A 117 8.93 7.60 -2.83
CA MET A 117 7.96 6.98 -3.74
C MET A 117 7.13 8.03 -4.50
N LEU A 118 6.79 9.14 -3.83
CA LEU A 118 5.94 10.19 -4.40
C LEU A 118 6.75 11.32 -5.04
N GLY A 119 8.06 11.35 -4.86
CA GLY A 119 8.91 12.46 -5.33
C GLY A 119 8.65 13.76 -4.57
N GLU A 120 8.12 13.66 -3.36
CA GLU A 120 7.77 14.81 -2.50
C GLU A 120 8.75 14.88 -1.33
N GLU A 121 9.28 16.06 -1.01
CA GLU A 121 10.32 16.20 0.02
C GLU A 121 9.86 15.71 1.41
N TYR A 122 10.79 15.09 2.15
CA TYR A 122 10.58 14.61 3.52
C TYR A 122 10.52 15.78 4.50
N ASN A 123 9.33 16.26 4.83
CA ASN A 123 9.17 17.26 5.89
C ASN A 123 8.71 16.55 7.18
N HIS A 124 9.59 16.45 8.17
CA HIS A 124 9.30 15.74 9.42
C HIS A 124 8.86 16.70 10.51
N PRO A 125 7.58 16.71 10.92
CA PRO A 125 7.23 17.26 12.21
C PRO A 125 7.56 16.18 13.25
N VAL A 126 8.74 16.28 13.87
CA VAL A 126 9.04 15.50 15.07
C VAL A 126 8.09 15.99 16.17
N GLN A 127 6.92 15.37 16.30
CA GLN A 127 6.15 15.51 17.53
C GLN A 127 6.74 14.54 18.55
N MET A 128 7.72 15.02 19.31
CA MET A 128 8.14 14.33 20.53
C MET A 128 6.93 14.29 21.47
N PRO A 129 6.49 13.12 21.94
CA PRO A 129 5.54 13.09 23.04
C PRO A 129 6.25 13.72 24.24
N GLY A 130 5.70 14.83 24.74
CA GLY A 130 6.17 15.43 25.97
C GLY A 130 6.09 14.41 27.11
N MET A 131 7.24 14.19 27.75
CA MET A 131 7.36 13.82 29.15
C MET A 131 8.20 14.89 29.82
#